data_AF-A0A960SH08-F1
#
_entry.id   AF-A0A960SH08-F1
#
_cell.length_a   1.000
_cell.length_b   1.000
_cell.length_c   1.000
_cell.angle_alpha   90.00
_cell.angle_beta   90.00
_cell.angle_gamma   90.00
#
_symmetry.space_group_name_H-M   'P 1'
#
loop_
_entity.id
_entity.type
_entity.pdbx_description
1 polymer ?
#
loop_
_entity_poly.entity_id
_entity_poly.type
_entity_poly.pdbx_seq_one_letter_code
_entity_poly.pdbx_strand_id
1 'polypeptide(L)'
;AQSELSRDSVEMRDQLERLMPGTPAAPSIDQAAAEMNQGAQQLQEEQPGMAQASGQRAQQGLMNAATLLEQGINQVANAMMEALAGQGQQLAARERQASEQSKQAAEGELNEEEQAQLKGQQEEISKEFEEWQERMAEVANQLREQFPDAASDLDALNEQAEEENLEGQMSRAENALHYRRFGRAAPIQEELAEAMDNLAQGIEESASEMPQLADSAMRRALAEMQEAREQLQEMQVQGESPEGQQQLRALQDQMSGMLSDLASRLEDSELREFAGELNTEEETSNWSGEVRATEKVLGNASQVLVDRLRAAIRELQLDMLRQSSDPPEQYRSQVEKYFEKLSEAGAGSS
;
A
#
# COMPACT_ATOMS: atom_id res chain seq x y z
N ALA A 1 29.04 5.06 2.29
CA ALA A 1 28.38 5.82 3.37
C ALA A 1 27.85 7.18 2.89
N GLN A 2 28.63 8.27 2.83
CA GLN A 2 28.14 9.62 2.44
C GLN A 2 27.53 9.70 1.02
N SER A 3 28.06 8.93 0.06
CA SER A 3 27.56 8.89 -1.32
C SER A 3 26.35 7.96 -1.52
N GLU A 4 26.05 7.09 -0.56
CA GLU A 4 24.96 6.12 -0.65
C GLU A 4 23.67 6.74 -0.10
N LEU A 5 23.69 7.33 1.10
CA LEU A 5 22.53 8.02 1.69
C LEU A 5 21.99 9.18 0.83
N SER A 6 22.89 9.96 0.21
CA SER A 6 22.51 11.02 -0.74
C SER A 6 21.98 10.50 -2.07
N ARG A 7 22.41 9.29 -2.50
CA ARG A 7 21.88 8.64 -3.69
C ARG A 7 20.49 8.08 -3.40
N ASP A 8 20.35 7.35 -2.31
CA ASP A 8 19.11 6.73 -1.88
C ASP A 8 18.00 7.77 -1.72
N SER A 9 18.30 8.95 -1.18
CA SER A 9 17.31 10.02 -1.01
C SER A 9 16.85 10.64 -2.34
N VAL A 10 17.77 10.87 -3.27
CA VAL A 10 17.47 11.41 -4.61
C VAL A 10 16.75 10.38 -5.47
N GLU A 11 17.14 9.12 -5.37
CA GLU A 11 16.52 7.99 -6.06
C GLU A 11 15.09 7.77 -5.54
N MET A 12 14.89 7.83 -4.22
CA MET A 12 13.58 7.76 -3.59
C MET A 12 12.69 8.96 -3.96
N ARG A 13 13.23 10.17 -4.08
CA ARG A 13 12.50 11.36 -4.58
C ARG A 13 12.06 11.20 -6.03
N ASP A 14 12.99 10.84 -6.92
CA ASP A 14 12.71 10.69 -8.35
C ASP A 14 11.76 9.51 -8.64
N GLN A 15 11.68 8.54 -7.73
CA GLN A 15 10.73 7.43 -7.76
C GLN A 15 9.37 7.82 -7.19
N LEU A 16 9.34 8.59 -6.08
CA LEU A 16 8.09 9.12 -5.51
C LEU A 16 7.36 10.04 -6.47
N GLU A 17 8.08 10.91 -7.19
CA GLU A 17 7.48 11.80 -8.18
C GLU A 17 6.95 11.04 -9.42
N ARG A 18 7.48 9.84 -9.71
CA ARG A 18 6.96 8.99 -10.79
C ARG A 18 5.73 8.17 -10.39
N LEU A 19 5.66 7.75 -9.14
CA LEU A 19 4.63 6.82 -8.64
C LEU A 19 3.45 7.54 -7.98
N MET A 20 3.73 8.65 -7.29
CA MET A 20 2.73 9.54 -6.70
C MET A 20 3.15 10.99 -7.01
N PRO A 21 2.94 11.45 -8.26
CA PRO A 21 3.34 12.80 -8.67
C PRO A 21 2.79 13.86 -7.72
N GLY A 22 3.66 14.68 -7.12
CA GLY A 22 3.25 15.69 -6.15
C GLY A 22 2.93 15.17 -4.76
N THR A 23 3.39 13.96 -4.37
CA THR A 23 3.23 13.47 -3.00
C THR A 23 3.83 14.47 -1.98
N PRO A 24 3.08 14.84 -0.92
CA PRO A 24 3.57 15.76 0.09
C PRO A 24 4.74 15.19 0.91
N ALA A 25 5.05 13.89 0.78
CA ALA A 25 6.16 13.24 1.47
C ALA A 25 7.55 13.62 0.93
N ALA A 26 7.68 13.90 -0.37
CA ALA A 26 8.99 14.12 -1.00
C ALA A 26 9.79 15.29 -0.37
N PRO A 27 9.19 16.45 -0.09
CA PRO A 27 9.88 17.53 0.64
C PRO A 27 10.37 17.14 2.03
N SER A 28 9.63 16.27 2.73
CA SER A 28 9.99 15.83 4.09
C SER A 28 11.19 14.86 4.07
N ILE A 29 11.31 14.03 3.03
CA ILE A 29 12.46 13.15 2.79
C ILE A 29 13.69 13.98 2.41
N ASP A 30 13.54 14.97 1.53
CA ASP A 30 14.64 15.85 1.12
C ASP A 30 15.19 16.64 2.32
N GLN A 31 14.30 17.15 3.18
CA GLN A 31 14.67 17.84 4.40
C GLN A 31 15.38 16.90 5.38
N ALA A 32 14.89 15.67 5.54
CA ALA A 32 15.53 14.69 6.40
C ALA A 32 16.94 14.32 5.91
N ALA A 33 17.11 14.09 4.61
CA ALA A 33 18.40 13.78 4.01
C ALA A 33 19.41 14.92 4.18
N ALA A 34 18.97 16.17 4.04
CA ALA A 34 19.80 17.36 4.27
C ALA A 34 20.27 17.43 5.73
N GLU A 35 19.37 17.19 6.69
CA GLU A 35 19.69 17.19 8.12
C GLU A 35 20.62 16.02 8.52
N MET A 36 20.45 14.82 7.94
CA MET A 36 21.38 13.69 8.17
C MET A 36 22.79 14.02 7.66
N ASN A 37 22.88 14.62 6.47
CA ASN A 37 24.16 15.04 5.90
C ASN A 37 24.83 16.13 6.75
N GLN A 38 24.06 17.09 7.23
CA GLN A 38 24.54 18.13 8.13
C GLN A 38 25.02 17.56 9.47
N GLY A 39 24.27 16.63 10.07
CA GLY A 39 24.66 15.96 11.30
C GLY A 39 25.95 15.15 11.14
N ALA A 40 26.12 14.46 10.01
CA ALA A 40 27.36 13.73 9.71
C ALA A 40 28.58 14.65 9.58
N GLN A 41 28.43 15.84 8.98
CA GLN A 41 29.51 16.84 8.92
C GLN A 41 29.84 17.38 10.31
N GLN A 42 28.83 17.68 11.13
CA GLN A 42 29.02 18.15 12.50
C GLN A 42 29.71 17.12 13.40
N LEU A 43 29.50 15.82 13.19
CA LEU A 43 30.27 14.77 13.87
C LEU A 43 31.75 14.77 13.45
N GLN A 44 32.04 15.01 12.17
CA GLN A 44 33.42 15.12 11.68
C GLN A 44 34.14 16.35 12.23
N GLU A 45 33.39 17.41 12.51
CA GLU A 45 33.88 18.66 13.10
C GLU A 45 33.92 18.63 14.63
N GLU A 46 33.74 17.46 15.26
CA GLU A 46 33.70 17.28 16.72
C GLU A 46 32.64 18.15 17.42
N GLN A 47 31.50 18.38 16.77
CA GLN A 47 30.34 19.12 17.29
C GLN A 47 29.17 18.17 17.60
N PRO A 48 29.29 17.28 18.61
CA PRO A 48 28.31 16.23 18.87
C PRO A 48 26.93 16.78 19.24
N GLY A 49 26.86 17.92 19.93
CA GLY A 49 25.58 18.55 20.27
C GLY A 49 24.81 19.10 19.06
N MET A 50 25.51 19.64 18.06
CA MET A 50 24.86 20.08 16.82
C MET A 50 24.46 18.88 15.97
N ALA A 51 25.32 17.86 15.89
CA ALA A 51 25.02 16.62 15.20
C ALA A 51 23.77 15.91 15.74
N GLN A 52 23.61 15.90 17.07
CA GLN A 52 22.42 15.36 17.72
C GLN A 52 21.16 16.13 17.31
N ALA A 53 21.21 17.47 17.30
CA ALA A 53 20.09 18.31 16.89
C ALA A 53 19.71 18.11 15.40
N SER A 54 20.70 17.95 14.52
CA SER A 54 20.46 17.61 13.11
C SER A 54 19.91 16.18 12.95
N GLY A 55 20.37 15.22 13.74
CA GLY A 55 19.80 13.87 13.78
C GLY A 55 18.32 13.85 14.19
N GLN A 56 17.94 14.66 15.18
CA GLN A 56 16.54 14.80 15.62
C GLN A 56 15.65 15.42 14.52
N ARG A 57 16.12 16.49 13.86
CA ARG A 57 15.37 17.09 12.74
C ARG A 57 15.25 16.16 11.54
N ALA A 58 16.29 15.38 11.25
CA ALA A 58 16.25 14.34 10.24
C ALA A 58 15.17 13.29 10.55
N GLN A 59 15.16 12.78 11.77
CA GLN A 59 14.17 11.81 12.23
C GLN A 59 12.74 12.35 12.10
N GLN A 60 12.50 13.60 12.51
CA GLN A 60 11.19 14.24 12.39
C GLN A 60 10.73 14.36 10.92
N GLY A 61 11.66 14.69 10.01
CA GLY A 61 11.38 14.70 8.57
C GLY A 61 10.99 13.33 8.03
N LEU A 62 11.65 12.26 8.48
CA LEU A 62 11.33 10.89 8.06
C LEU A 62 9.98 10.41 8.62
N MET A 63 9.63 10.77 9.85
CA MET A 63 8.32 10.48 10.43
C MET A 63 7.18 11.17 9.67
N ASN A 64 7.39 12.45 9.31
CA ASN A 64 6.43 13.20 8.49
C ASN A 64 6.31 12.59 7.09
N ALA A 65 7.43 12.19 6.48
CA ALA A 65 7.43 11.51 5.19
C ALA A 65 6.65 10.19 5.25
N ALA A 66 6.94 9.32 6.22
CA ALA A 66 6.23 8.06 6.42
C ALA A 66 4.72 8.29 6.60
N THR A 67 4.35 9.28 7.40
CA THR A 67 2.96 9.70 7.60
C THR A 67 2.26 10.05 6.29
N LEU A 68 2.92 10.83 5.45
CA LEU A 68 2.37 11.31 4.19
C LEU A 68 2.34 10.22 3.11
N LEU A 69 3.29 9.28 3.15
CA LEU A 69 3.30 8.12 2.25
C LEU A 69 2.18 7.15 2.55
N GLU A 70 1.98 6.80 3.82
CA GLU A 70 0.86 5.96 4.23
C GLU A 70 -0.50 6.58 3.89
N GLN A 71 -0.64 7.91 4.06
CA GLN A 71 -1.84 8.61 3.62
C GLN A 71 -2.02 8.52 2.10
N GLY A 72 -0.94 8.66 1.34
CA GLY A 72 -0.96 8.47 -0.12
C GLY A 72 -1.37 7.05 -0.52
N ILE A 73 -0.80 6.03 0.12
CA ILE A 73 -1.11 4.61 -0.15
C ILE A 73 -2.59 4.33 0.12
N ASN A 74 -3.11 4.76 1.27
CA ASN A 74 -4.54 4.60 1.59
C ASN A 74 -5.43 5.36 0.60
N GLN A 75 -5.06 6.57 0.22
CA GLN A 75 -5.83 7.35 -0.76
C GLN A 75 -5.87 6.66 -2.12
N VAL A 76 -4.74 6.12 -2.57
CA VAL A 76 -4.65 5.38 -3.84
C VAL A 76 -5.47 4.10 -3.78
N ALA A 77 -5.33 3.29 -2.72
CA ALA A 77 -6.11 2.07 -2.54
C ALA A 77 -7.63 2.34 -2.50
N ASN A 78 -8.06 3.35 -1.75
CA ASN A 78 -9.46 3.76 -1.71
C ASN A 78 -9.96 4.25 -3.08
N ALA A 79 -9.15 5.03 -3.79
CA ALA A 79 -9.52 5.51 -5.12
C ALA A 79 -9.61 4.36 -6.15
N MET A 80 -8.77 3.33 -6.04
CA MET A 80 -8.86 2.13 -6.87
C MET A 80 -10.15 1.36 -6.61
N MET A 81 -10.51 1.13 -5.34
CA MET A 81 -11.75 0.45 -4.96
C MET A 81 -13.00 1.27 -5.34
N GLU A 82 -12.99 2.59 -5.11
CA GLU A 82 -14.08 3.50 -5.52
C GLU A 82 -14.25 3.50 -7.05
N ALA A 83 -13.15 3.50 -7.81
CA ALA A 83 -13.22 3.41 -9.26
C ALA A 83 -13.78 2.06 -9.74
N LEU A 84 -13.42 0.95 -9.09
CA LEU A 84 -13.98 -0.37 -9.39
C LEU A 84 -15.47 -0.45 -9.08
N ALA A 85 -15.89 -0.03 -7.88
CA ALA A 85 -17.29 0.00 -7.49
C ALA A 85 -18.11 0.89 -8.43
N GLY A 86 -17.61 2.07 -8.77
CA GLY A 86 -18.25 2.97 -9.71
C GLY A 86 -18.40 2.38 -11.13
N GLN A 87 -17.42 1.60 -11.60
CA GLN A 87 -17.54 0.86 -12.87
C GLN A 87 -18.62 -0.21 -12.80
N GLY A 88 -18.68 -0.99 -11.72
CA GLY A 88 -19.72 -2.00 -11.50
C GLY A 88 -21.14 -1.41 -11.46
N GLN A 89 -21.32 -0.28 -10.76
CA GLN A 89 -22.59 0.45 -10.73
C GLN A 89 -23.00 1.00 -12.10
N GLN A 90 -22.04 1.46 -12.91
CA GLN A 90 -22.31 1.91 -14.27
C GLN A 90 -22.75 0.74 -15.17
N LEU A 91 -22.08 -0.41 -15.08
CA LEU A 91 -22.48 -1.63 -15.77
C LEU A 91 -23.90 -2.07 -15.36
N ALA A 92 -24.19 -2.11 -14.07
CA ALA A 92 -25.52 -2.43 -13.54
C ALA A 92 -26.59 -1.48 -14.10
N ALA A 93 -26.34 -0.17 -14.12
CA ALA A 93 -27.26 0.81 -14.67
C ALA A 93 -27.50 0.61 -16.18
N ARG A 94 -26.44 0.29 -16.94
CA ARG A 94 -26.54 -0.02 -18.38
C ARG A 94 -27.33 -1.29 -18.65
N GLU A 95 -27.17 -2.33 -17.83
CA GLU A 95 -27.97 -3.56 -17.91
C GLU A 95 -29.45 -3.32 -17.58
N ARG A 96 -29.77 -2.52 -16.55
CA ARG A 96 -31.17 -2.12 -16.26
C ARG A 96 -31.79 -1.39 -17.46
N GLN A 97 -31.04 -0.47 -18.06
CA GLN A 97 -31.50 0.23 -19.26
C GLN A 97 -31.71 -0.73 -20.43
N ALA A 98 -30.78 -1.68 -20.65
CA ALA A 98 -30.90 -2.69 -21.71
C ALA A 98 -32.12 -3.60 -21.48
N SER A 99 -32.38 -4.00 -20.22
CA SER A 99 -33.57 -4.73 -19.79
C SER A 99 -34.86 -3.96 -20.12
N GLU A 100 -34.95 -2.68 -19.77
CA GLU A 100 -36.11 -1.84 -20.09
C GLU A 100 -36.35 -1.72 -21.60
N GLN A 101 -35.29 -1.53 -22.38
CA GLN A 101 -35.39 -1.48 -23.84
C GLN A 101 -35.85 -2.83 -24.43
N SER A 102 -35.35 -3.95 -23.91
CA SER A 102 -35.82 -5.28 -24.27
C SER A 102 -37.29 -5.51 -23.91
N LYS A 103 -37.76 -4.99 -22.77
CA LYS A 103 -39.20 -5.04 -22.39
C LYS A 103 -40.05 -4.28 -23.40
N GLN A 104 -39.67 -3.06 -23.75
CA GLN A 104 -40.37 -2.26 -24.77
C GLN A 104 -40.35 -2.93 -26.15
N ALA A 105 -39.20 -3.49 -26.54
CA ALA A 105 -39.03 -4.23 -27.78
C ALA A 105 -39.89 -5.50 -27.86
N ALA A 106 -40.24 -6.11 -26.72
CA ALA A 106 -41.11 -7.28 -26.68
C ALA A 106 -42.59 -6.93 -26.95
N GLU A 107 -43.00 -5.68 -26.74
CA GLU A 107 -44.37 -5.19 -26.94
C GLU A 107 -44.61 -4.62 -28.34
N GLY A 108 -43.54 -4.32 -29.09
CA GLY A 108 -43.59 -3.73 -30.42
C GLY A 108 -42.82 -4.52 -31.48
N GLU A 109 -42.89 -4.07 -32.73
CA GLU A 109 -42.00 -4.54 -33.80
C GLU A 109 -40.85 -3.55 -33.94
N LEU A 110 -39.63 -3.99 -33.61
CA LEU A 110 -38.41 -3.23 -33.92
C LEU A 110 -38.02 -3.42 -35.38
N ASN A 111 -37.43 -2.37 -35.97
CA ASN A 111 -36.74 -2.49 -37.25
C ASN A 111 -35.36 -3.15 -37.08
N GLU A 112 -34.69 -3.48 -38.18
CA GLU A 112 -33.39 -4.18 -38.15
C GLU A 112 -32.28 -3.34 -37.50
N GLU A 113 -32.33 -2.02 -37.61
CA GLU A 113 -31.34 -1.11 -37.05
C GLU A 113 -31.49 -1.02 -35.52
N GLU A 114 -32.71 -0.87 -35.02
CA GLU A 114 -33.04 -0.89 -33.59
C GLU A 114 -32.66 -2.24 -32.95
N GLN A 115 -32.89 -3.34 -33.66
CA GLN A 115 -32.45 -4.66 -33.22
C GLN A 115 -30.92 -4.74 -33.11
N ALA A 116 -30.21 -4.26 -34.13
CA ALA A 116 -28.76 -4.28 -34.15
C ALA A 116 -28.17 -3.43 -33.02
N GLN A 117 -28.82 -2.31 -32.68
CA GLN A 117 -28.42 -1.45 -31.55
C GLN A 117 -28.54 -2.18 -30.21
N LEU A 118 -29.66 -2.85 -29.92
CA LEU A 118 -29.81 -3.60 -28.66
C LEU A 118 -28.76 -4.70 -28.52
N LYS A 119 -28.50 -5.44 -29.61
CA LYS A 119 -27.47 -6.48 -29.62
C LYS A 119 -26.07 -5.88 -29.40
N GLY A 120 -25.72 -4.82 -30.12
CA GLY A 120 -24.42 -4.17 -29.98
C GLY A 120 -24.21 -3.58 -28.58
N GLN A 121 -25.25 -3.02 -27.96
CA GLN A 121 -25.19 -2.55 -26.59
C GLN A 121 -24.93 -3.69 -25.60
N GLN A 122 -25.60 -4.84 -25.76
CA GLN A 122 -25.34 -5.99 -24.89
C GLN A 122 -23.91 -6.53 -25.07
N GLU A 123 -23.43 -6.65 -26.30
CA GLU A 123 -22.06 -7.11 -26.58
C GLU A 123 -21.00 -6.16 -25.98
N GLU A 124 -21.26 -4.85 -26.01
CA GLU A 124 -20.38 -3.86 -25.37
C GLU A 124 -20.37 -4.01 -23.85
N ILE A 125 -21.55 -4.19 -23.23
CA ILE A 125 -21.66 -4.42 -21.79
C ILE A 125 -20.91 -5.69 -21.38
N SER A 126 -21.05 -6.79 -22.14
CA SER A 126 -20.36 -8.05 -21.86
C SER A 126 -18.85 -7.87 -21.87
N LYS A 127 -18.32 -7.17 -22.88
CA LYS A 127 -16.89 -6.88 -23.00
C LYS A 127 -16.38 -5.99 -21.87
N GLU A 128 -17.14 -4.97 -21.49
CA GLU A 128 -16.77 -4.09 -20.36
C GLU A 128 -16.81 -4.84 -19.02
N PHE A 129 -17.69 -5.83 -18.87
CA PHE A 129 -17.72 -6.69 -17.68
C PHE A 129 -16.52 -7.64 -17.58
N GLU A 130 -16.10 -8.25 -18.69
CA GLU A 130 -14.84 -9.02 -18.74
C GLU A 130 -13.65 -8.15 -18.33
N GLU A 131 -13.54 -6.94 -18.91
CA GLU A 131 -12.50 -5.97 -18.55
C GLU A 131 -12.59 -5.54 -17.06
N TRP A 132 -13.79 -5.48 -16.49
CA TRP A 132 -14.00 -5.13 -15.09
C TRP A 132 -13.57 -6.26 -14.13
N GLN A 133 -13.86 -7.52 -14.47
CA GLN A 133 -13.36 -8.69 -13.72
C GLN A 133 -11.83 -8.77 -13.74
N GLU A 134 -11.22 -8.58 -14.92
CA GLU A 134 -9.75 -8.53 -15.05
C GLU A 134 -9.16 -7.44 -14.14
N ARG A 135 -9.73 -6.24 -14.15
CA ARG A 135 -9.29 -5.15 -13.24
C ARG A 135 -9.50 -5.47 -11.78
N MET A 136 -10.59 -6.16 -11.42
CA MET A 136 -10.82 -6.58 -10.04
C MET A 136 -9.71 -7.50 -9.57
N ALA A 137 -9.30 -8.47 -10.40
CA ALA A 137 -8.16 -9.34 -10.10
C ALA A 137 -6.81 -8.60 -10.06
N GLU A 138 -6.60 -7.61 -10.94
CA GLU A 138 -5.40 -6.76 -10.90
C GLU A 138 -5.31 -5.96 -9.59
N VAL A 139 -6.42 -5.33 -9.17
CA VAL A 139 -6.48 -4.57 -7.92
C VAL A 139 -6.33 -5.50 -6.71
N ALA A 140 -6.95 -6.68 -6.71
CA ALA A 140 -6.75 -7.67 -5.66
C ALA A 140 -5.26 -8.02 -5.50
N ASN A 141 -4.55 -8.26 -6.60
CA ASN A 141 -3.11 -8.51 -6.56
C ASN A 141 -2.30 -7.30 -6.06
N GLN A 142 -2.71 -6.07 -6.36
CA GLN A 142 -2.07 -4.84 -5.86
C GLN A 142 -2.30 -4.62 -4.37
N LEU A 143 -3.47 -5.01 -3.86
CA LEU A 143 -3.83 -4.86 -2.46
C LEU A 143 -3.27 -5.98 -1.57
N ARG A 144 -2.92 -7.15 -2.13
CA ARG A 144 -2.63 -8.38 -1.38
C ARG A 144 -1.56 -8.26 -0.30
N GLU A 145 -0.55 -7.42 -0.49
CA GLU A 145 0.53 -7.28 0.49
C GLU A 145 0.15 -6.32 1.65
N GLN A 146 -0.48 -5.18 1.34
CA GLN A 146 -0.78 -4.14 2.33
C GLN A 146 -2.20 -4.22 2.92
N PHE A 147 -3.15 -4.74 2.16
CA PHE A 147 -4.56 -4.90 2.52
C PHE A 147 -5.03 -6.33 2.17
N PRO A 148 -4.48 -7.37 2.83
CA PRO A 148 -4.74 -8.76 2.49
C PRO A 148 -6.21 -9.15 2.62
N ASP A 149 -6.93 -8.56 3.57
CA ASP A 149 -8.37 -8.81 3.75
C ASP A 149 -9.15 -8.26 2.56
N ALA A 150 -8.90 -7.02 2.14
CA ALA A 150 -9.57 -6.44 0.98
C ALA A 150 -9.22 -7.13 -0.34
N ALA A 151 -7.98 -7.60 -0.49
CA ALA A 151 -7.61 -8.44 -1.62
C ALA A 151 -8.38 -9.77 -1.62
N SER A 152 -8.51 -10.40 -0.45
CA SER A 152 -9.29 -11.63 -0.29
C SER A 152 -10.77 -11.43 -0.58
N ASP A 153 -11.33 -10.27 -0.22
CA ASP A 153 -12.72 -9.94 -0.53
C ASP A 153 -12.93 -9.77 -2.04
N LEU A 154 -12.01 -9.08 -2.73
CA LEU A 154 -12.06 -8.97 -4.19
C LEU A 154 -11.92 -10.33 -4.89
N ASP A 155 -11.03 -11.19 -4.40
CA ASP A 155 -10.91 -12.56 -4.90
C ASP A 155 -12.22 -13.33 -4.70
N ALA A 156 -12.88 -13.20 -3.54
CA ALA A 156 -14.16 -13.84 -3.25
C ALA A 156 -15.31 -13.28 -4.12
N LEU A 157 -15.31 -11.99 -4.43
CA LEU A 157 -16.29 -11.37 -5.33
C LEU A 157 -16.12 -11.85 -6.78
N ASN A 158 -14.88 -12.03 -7.24
CA ASN A 158 -14.60 -12.68 -8.53
C ASN A 158 -15.09 -14.13 -8.54
N GLU A 159 -14.79 -14.91 -7.50
CA GLU A 159 -15.28 -16.29 -7.36
C GLU A 159 -16.82 -16.33 -7.36
N GLN A 160 -17.49 -15.39 -6.69
CA GLN A 160 -18.94 -15.28 -6.71
C GLN A 160 -19.48 -15.03 -8.14
N ALA A 161 -18.85 -14.14 -8.91
CA ALA A 161 -19.23 -13.87 -10.29
C ALA A 161 -19.12 -15.13 -11.18
N GLU A 162 -18.07 -15.93 -10.97
CA GLU A 162 -17.88 -17.21 -11.65
C GLU A 162 -18.93 -18.25 -11.21
N GLU A 163 -19.20 -18.38 -9.91
CA GLU A 163 -20.20 -19.30 -9.35
C GLU A 163 -21.61 -19.00 -9.85
N GLU A 164 -21.97 -17.72 -9.94
CA GLU A 164 -23.24 -17.25 -10.51
C GLU A 164 -23.28 -17.34 -12.05
N ASN A 165 -22.13 -17.65 -12.68
CA ASN A 165 -21.95 -17.81 -14.11
C ASN A 165 -22.44 -16.58 -14.89
N LEU A 166 -22.00 -15.40 -14.46
CA LEU A 166 -22.44 -14.11 -15.02
C LEU A 166 -22.07 -13.97 -16.51
N GLU A 167 -20.88 -14.39 -16.93
CA GLU A 167 -20.50 -14.44 -18.36
C GLU A 167 -21.44 -15.33 -19.18
N GLY A 168 -21.81 -16.49 -18.62
CA GLY A 168 -22.78 -17.38 -19.24
C GLY A 168 -24.18 -16.77 -19.31
N GLN A 169 -24.57 -15.93 -18.36
CA GLN A 169 -25.82 -15.16 -18.39
C GLN A 169 -25.78 -14.09 -19.48
N MET A 170 -24.68 -13.35 -19.61
CA MET A 170 -24.48 -12.37 -20.68
C MET A 170 -24.59 -13.01 -22.06
N SER A 171 -23.88 -14.12 -22.27
CA SER A 171 -23.98 -14.92 -23.49
C SER A 171 -25.42 -15.37 -23.78
N ARG A 172 -26.22 -15.68 -22.75
CA ARG A 172 -27.65 -16.02 -22.92
C ARG A 172 -28.49 -14.81 -23.31
N ALA A 173 -28.24 -13.64 -22.73
CA ALA A 173 -28.90 -12.38 -23.08
C ALA A 173 -28.59 -11.99 -24.54
N GLU A 174 -27.32 -12.00 -24.94
CA GLU A 174 -26.88 -11.75 -26.32
C GLU A 174 -27.56 -12.69 -27.32
N ASN A 175 -27.57 -13.99 -27.03
CA ASN A 175 -28.23 -14.97 -27.88
C ASN A 175 -29.74 -14.73 -27.96
N ALA A 176 -30.39 -14.35 -26.86
CA ALA A 176 -31.81 -14.00 -26.88
C ALA A 176 -32.07 -12.80 -27.80
N LEU A 177 -31.26 -11.75 -27.74
CA LEU A 177 -31.34 -10.57 -28.62
C LEU A 177 -31.07 -10.94 -30.08
N HIS A 178 -30.07 -11.78 -30.33
CA HIS A 178 -29.74 -12.26 -31.68
C HIS A 178 -30.96 -12.94 -32.35
N TYR A 179 -31.71 -13.75 -31.59
CA TYR A 179 -32.91 -14.42 -32.07
C TYR A 179 -34.22 -13.63 -31.88
N ARG A 180 -34.17 -12.33 -31.62
CA ARG A 180 -35.34 -11.45 -31.41
C ARG A 180 -36.26 -11.90 -30.27
N ARG A 181 -35.70 -12.54 -29.25
CA ARG A 181 -36.42 -13.03 -28.07
C ARG A 181 -36.31 -12.03 -26.93
N PHE A 182 -36.74 -10.78 -27.16
CA PHE A 182 -36.58 -9.67 -26.22
C PHE A 182 -37.21 -9.95 -24.85
N GLY A 183 -38.38 -10.57 -24.81
CA GLY A 183 -39.02 -11.00 -23.56
C GLY A 183 -38.27 -12.07 -22.77
N ARG A 184 -37.26 -12.73 -23.36
CA ARG A 184 -36.31 -13.59 -22.64
C ARG A 184 -35.02 -12.88 -22.27
N ALA A 185 -34.59 -11.89 -23.06
CA ALA A 185 -33.39 -11.10 -22.76
C ALA A 185 -33.62 -10.23 -21.51
N ALA A 186 -34.76 -9.52 -21.47
CA ALA A 186 -35.09 -8.59 -20.39
C ALA A 186 -34.90 -9.14 -18.96
N PRO A 187 -35.48 -10.28 -18.56
CA PRO A 187 -35.28 -10.77 -17.19
C PRO A 187 -33.83 -11.18 -16.90
N ILE A 188 -33.08 -11.66 -17.89
CA ILE A 188 -31.65 -12.02 -17.71
C ILE A 188 -30.82 -10.75 -17.50
N GLN A 189 -31.08 -9.71 -18.28
CA GLN A 189 -30.42 -8.40 -18.14
C GLN A 189 -30.72 -7.76 -16.78
N GLU A 190 -31.95 -7.91 -16.28
CA GLU A 190 -32.29 -7.47 -14.92
C GLU A 190 -31.51 -8.23 -13.84
N GLU A 191 -31.43 -9.56 -13.94
CA GLU A 191 -30.66 -10.40 -13.02
C GLU A 191 -29.16 -10.05 -13.05
N LEU A 192 -28.60 -9.83 -14.25
CA LEU A 192 -27.23 -9.36 -14.43
C LEU A 192 -26.99 -8.00 -13.76
N ALA A 193 -27.93 -7.06 -13.93
CA ALA A 193 -27.82 -5.76 -13.28
C ALA A 193 -27.82 -5.87 -11.75
N GLU A 194 -28.69 -6.68 -11.17
CA GLU A 194 -28.74 -6.91 -9.73
C GLU A 194 -27.44 -7.54 -9.23
N ALA A 195 -26.90 -8.53 -9.95
CA ALA A 195 -25.63 -9.17 -9.61
C ALA A 195 -24.46 -8.17 -9.66
N MET A 196 -24.35 -7.36 -10.71
CA MET A 196 -23.31 -6.32 -10.82
C MET A 196 -23.40 -5.28 -9.70
N ASP A 197 -24.61 -4.88 -9.32
CA ASP A 197 -24.83 -3.92 -8.24
C ASP A 197 -24.44 -4.51 -6.87
N ASN A 198 -24.74 -5.80 -6.65
CA ASN A 198 -24.31 -6.50 -5.44
C ASN A 198 -22.79 -6.65 -5.37
N LEU A 199 -22.14 -7.01 -6.48
CA LEU A 199 -20.68 -7.07 -6.55
C LEU A 199 -20.06 -5.70 -6.28
N ALA A 200 -20.60 -4.63 -6.89
CA ALA A 200 -20.13 -3.27 -6.65
C ALA A 200 -20.31 -2.83 -5.19
N GLN A 201 -21.43 -3.18 -4.55
CA GLN A 201 -21.65 -2.95 -3.12
C GLN A 201 -20.65 -3.71 -2.26
N GLY A 202 -20.34 -4.97 -2.61
CA GLY A 202 -19.29 -5.75 -1.93
C GLY A 202 -17.92 -5.08 -2.00
N ILE A 203 -17.59 -4.46 -3.14
CA ILE A 203 -16.35 -3.67 -3.29
C ILE A 203 -16.39 -2.44 -2.38
N GLU A 204 -17.51 -1.71 -2.31
CA GLU A 204 -17.65 -0.55 -1.41
C GLU A 204 -17.55 -0.95 0.07
N GLU A 205 -18.16 -2.07 0.44
CA GLU A 205 -18.10 -2.63 1.80
C GLU A 205 -16.66 -2.99 2.16
N SER A 206 -15.98 -3.76 1.31
CA SER A 206 -14.56 -4.09 1.50
C SER A 206 -13.69 -2.83 1.58
N ALA A 207 -13.96 -1.81 0.75
CA ALA A 207 -13.25 -0.54 0.83
C ALA A 207 -13.51 0.23 2.13
N SER A 208 -14.71 0.14 2.68
CA SER A 208 -15.06 0.76 3.96
C SER A 208 -14.44 0.02 5.15
N GLU A 209 -14.21 -1.28 5.00
CA GLU A 209 -13.57 -2.16 5.98
C GLU A 209 -12.05 -2.15 5.86
N MET A 210 -11.50 -1.69 4.72
CA MET A 210 -10.07 -1.52 4.54
C MET A 210 -9.53 -0.77 5.75
N PRO A 211 -8.72 -1.44 6.58
CA PRO A 211 -8.07 -0.75 7.66
C PRO A 211 -7.23 0.34 7.00
N GLN A 212 -7.24 1.56 7.54
CA GLN A 212 -6.43 2.64 6.99
C GLN A 212 -4.91 2.41 7.26
N LEU A 213 -4.35 1.26 6.88
CA LEU A 213 -3.04 0.73 7.30
C LEU A 213 -1.88 1.63 6.80
N ALA A 214 -0.81 1.87 7.55
CA ALA A 214 -0.31 1.20 8.75
C ALA A 214 -0.34 2.08 10.02
N ASP A 215 -1.15 1.58 10.94
CA ASP A 215 -1.05 1.61 12.39
C ASP A 215 -0.91 2.96 13.12
N SER A 216 -2.04 3.38 13.71
CA SER A 216 -2.01 4.27 14.87
C SER A 216 -0.98 3.80 15.89
N ALA A 217 -0.67 2.49 16.01
CA ALA A 217 0.34 1.99 16.93
C ALA A 217 1.79 2.32 16.52
N MET A 218 2.18 2.24 15.24
CA MET A 218 3.55 2.56 14.81
C MET A 218 3.77 4.08 14.81
N ARG A 219 2.78 4.86 14.37
CA ARG A 219 2.79 6.33 14.50
C ARG A 219 2.76 6.79 15.96
N ARG A 220 1.90 6.18 16.78
CA ARG A 220 1.84 6.44 18.22
C ARG A 220 3.15 6.03 18.88
N ALA A 221 3.76 4.92 18.47
CA ALA A 221 5.05 4.52 19.01
C ALA A 221 6.15 5.50 18.62
N LEU A 222 6.23 5.93 17.36
CA LEU A 222 7.17 6.96 16.91
C LEU A 222 6.96 8.29 17.65
N ALA A 223 5.70 8.70 17.87
CA ALA A 223 5.36 9.90 18.62
C ALA A 223 5.67 9.75 20.14
N GLU A 224 5.31 8.63 20.76
CA GLU A 224 5.58 8.34 22.16
C GLU A 224 7.08 8.19 22.42
N MET A 225 7.85 7.59 21.50
CA MET A 225 9.32 7.55 21.59
C MET A 225 9.94 8.93 21.42
N GLN A 226 9.35 9.82 20.60
CA GLN A 226 9.81 11.20 20.52
C GLN A 226 9.54 11.95 21.82
N GLU A 227 8.32 11.84 22.36
CA GLU A 227 7.94 12.46 23.63
C GLU A 227 8.84 11.95 24.77
N ALA A 228 9.10 10.64 24.81
CA ALA A 228 10.05 10.03 25.74
C ALA A 228 11.44 10.63 25.65
N ARG A 229 11.94 10.90 24.43
CA ARG A 229 13.26 11.51 24.23
C ARG A 229 13.31 12.99 24.61
N GLU A 230 12.22 13.73 24.42
CA GLU A 230 12.09 15.10 24.92
C GLU A 230 12.09 15.12 26.46
N GLN A 231 11.34 14.22 27.10
CA GLN A 231 11.36 14.05 28.56
C GLN A 231 12.75 13.66 29.08
N LEU A 232 13.49 12.78 28.39
CA LEU A 232 14.86 12.41 28.76
C LEU A 232 15.82 13.61 28.69
N GLN A 233 15.67 14.52 27.72
CA GLN A 233 16.46 15.75 27.66
C GLN A 233 16.15 16.68 28.84
N GLU A 234 14.88 16.84 29.19
CA GLU A 234 14.49 17.63 30.36
C GLU A 234 15.05 17.04 31.66
N MET A 235 14.96 15.71 31.83
CA MET A 235 15.56 14.98 32.95
C MET A 235 17.08 15.14 33.01
N GLN A 236 17.76 15.18 31.86
CA GLN A 236 19.19 15.41 31.79
C GLN A 236 19.58 16.81 32.29
N VAL A 237 18.75 17.83 32.01
CA VAL A 237 18.97 19.22 32.46
C VAL A 237 18.65 19.40 33.94
N GLN A 238 17.60 18.75 34.44
CA GLN A 238 17.17 18.84 35.84
C GLN A 238 18.13 18.13 36.81
N GLY A 239 18.89 17.14 36.33
CA GLY A 239 19.87 16.42 37.13
C GLY A 239 19.25 15.35 38.02
N GLU A 240 20.09 14.64 38.77
CA GLU A 240 19.67 13.46 39.54
C GLU A 240 18.77 13.83 40.72
N SER A 241 17.57 13.25 40.75
CA SER A 241 16.65 13.33 41.89
C SER A 241 15.93 11.99 42.10
N PRO A 242 15.46 11.68 43.32
CA PRO A 242 14.68 10.47 43.57
C PRO A 242 13.42 10.38 42.70
N GLU A 243 12.81 11.52 42.38
CA GLU A 243 11.65 11.63 41.49
C GLU A 243 12.03 11.37 40.03
N GLY A 244 13.16 11.91 39.57
CA GLY A 244 13.70 11.66 38.23
C GLY A 244 14.08 10.19 38.00
N GLN A 245 14.65 9.52 38.99
CA GLN A 245 14.96 8.08 38.91
C GLN A 245 13.69 7.23 38.77
N GLN A 246 12.60 7.59 39.46
CA GLN A 246 11.32 6.90 39.31
C GLN A 246 10.67 7.16 37.94
N GLN A 247 10.73 8.41 37.45
CA GLN A 247 10.22 8.77 36.13
C GLN A 247 10.98 8.04 35.01
N LEU A 248 12.31 7.96 35.10
CA LEU A 248 13.14 7.26 34.14
C LEU A 248 12.77 5.77 34.04
N ARG A 249 12.59 5.08 35.19
CA ARG A 249 12.17 3.68 35.22
C ARG A 249 10.78 3.46 34.64
N ALA A 250 9.83 4.33 34.99
CA ALA A 250 8.47 4.24 34.44
C ALA A 250 8.47 4.43 32.91
N LEU A 251 9.32 5.34 32.41
CA LEU A 251 9.49 5.56 30.97
C LEU A 251 10.13 4.35 30.28
N GLN A 252 11.18 3.78 30.88
CA GLN A 252 11.83 2.56 30.39
C GLN A 252 10.85 1.38 30.32
N ASP A 253 10.04 1.16 31.36
CA ASP A 253 9.01 0.11 31.40
C ASP A 253 7.94 0.33 30.31
N GLN A 254 7.44 1.57 30.15
CA GLN A 254 6.44 1.90 29.15
C GLN A 254 6.97 1.65 27.73
N MET A 255 8.17 2.14 27.43
CA MET A 255 8.79 1.99 26.11
C MET A 255 9.18 0.54 25.83
N SER A 256 9.67 -0.20 26.83
CA SER A 256 9.95 -1.64 26.72
C SER A 256 8.69 -2.44 26.35
N GLY A 257 7.57 -2.19 27.06
CA GLY A 257 6.30 -2.86 26.78
C GLY A 257 5.78 -2.58 25.37
N MET A 258 5.85 -1.34 24.93
CA MET A 258 5.45 -0.93 23.58
C MET A 258 6.33 -1.59 22.50
N LEU A 259 7.66 -1.54 22.65
CA LEU A 259 8.58 -2.15 21.69
C LEU A 259 8.40 -3.67 21.64
N SER A 260 8.10 -4.33 22.75
CA SER A 260 7.82 -5.76 22.79
C SER A 260 6.50 -6.13 22.08
N ASP A 261 5.45 -5.31 22.21
CA ASP A 261 4.19 -5.51 21.47
C ASP A 261 4.43 -5.35 19.97
N LEU A 262 5.09 -4.27 19.55
CA LEU A 262 5.45 -4.04 18.15
C LEU A 262 6.35 -5.15 17.59
N ALA A 263 7.37 -5.58 18.34
CA ALA A 263 8.25 -6.67 17.94
C ALA A 263 7.51 -8.00 17.74
N SER A 264 6.43 -8.23 18.48
CA SER A 264 5.60 -9.43 18.35
C SER A 264 4.70 -9.36 17.12
N ARG A 265 4.07 -8.20 16.87
CA ARG A 265 3.20 -7.98 15.70
C ARG A 265 3.96 -7.97 14.39
N LEU A 266 5.14 -7.33 14.41
CA LEU A 266 6.00 -7.19 13.25
C LEU A 266 6.97 -8.36 13.12
N GLU A 267 6.98 -9.33 14.05
CA GLU A 267 7.97 -10.42 14.08
C GLU A 267 9.43 -9.90 13.97
N ASP A 268 9.72 -8.77 14.62
CA ASP A 268 11.02 -8.09 14.53
C ASP A 268 11.95 -8.49 15.68
N SER A 269 13.10 -9.08 15.35
CA SER A 269 14.09 -9.46 16.35
C SER A 269 14.86 -8.28 16.94
N GLU A 270 15.09 -7.21 16.17
CA GLU A 270 15.85 -6.05 16.63
C GLU A 270 15.00 -5.20 17.60
N LEU A 271 13.71 -5.01 17.31
CA LEU A 271 12.80 -4.33 18.25
C LEU A 271 12.64 -5.11 19.56
N ARG A 272 12.68 -6.45 19.51
CA ARG A 272 12.65 -7.31 20.70
C ARG A 272 13.92 -7.15 21.54
N GLU A 273 15.07 -6.95 20.89
CA GLU A 273 16.35 -6.69 21.56
C GLU A 273 16.32 -5.33 22.27
N PHE A 274 15.87 -4.27 21.60
CA PHE A 274 15.74 -2.94 22.23
C PHE A 274 14.75 -2.92 23.40
N ALA A 275 13.64 -3.65 23.31
CA ALA A 275 12.73 -3.83 24.44
C ALA A 275 13.45 -4.47 25.65
N GLY A 276 14.34 -5.44 25.39
CA GLY A 276 15.19 -6.06 26.41
C GLY A 276 16.21 -5.09 27.01
N GLU A 277 16.89 -4.29 26.19
CA GLU A 277 17.89 -3.29 26.62
C GLU A 277 17.29 -2.19 27.52
N LEU A 278 16.01 -1.85 27.35
CA LEU A 278 15.31 -0.92 28.24
C LEU A 278 14.97 -1.52 29.61
N ASN A 279 14.96 -2.85 29.73
CA ASN A 279 14.57 -3.57 30.94
C ASN A 279 15.77 -4.15 31.70
N THR A 280 17.00 -3.90 31.23
CA THR A 280 18.21 -4.37 31.92
C THR A 280 18.56 -3.43 33.08
N GLU A 281 18.58 -3.97 34.31
CA GLU A 281 19.20 -3.36 35.49
C GLU A 281 20.74 -3.38 35.36
N GLU A 282 21.31 -2.80 34.32
CA GLU A 282 22.76 -2.58 34.32
C GLU A 282 23.10 -1.46 35.32
N GLU A 283 24.05 -1.73 36.22
CA GLU A 283 24.62 -0.76 37.18
C GLU A 283 25.40 0.35 36.43
N THR A 284 24.70 1.18 35.66
CA THR A 284 25.28 2.42 35.15
C THR A 284 25.51 3.33 36.35
N SER A 285 26.79 3.57 36.67
CA SER A 285 27.18 4.13 37.98
C SER A 285 26.86 5.63 38.15
N ASN A 286 26.19 6.27 37.16
CA ASN A 286 25.75 7.66 37.25
C ASN A 286 24.51 7.95 36.39
N TRP A 287 23.63 8.81 36.92
CA TRP A 287 22.39 9.32 36.30
C TRP A 287 22.55 9.72 34.82
N SER A 288 23.61 10.48 34.52
CA SER A 288 23.83 10.96 33.15
C SER A 288 24.10 9.86 32.14
N GLY A 289 24.64 8.72 32.58
CA GLY A 289 24.88 7.54 31.75
C GLY A 289 23.59 6.81 31.45
N GLU A 290 22.73 6.62 32.45
CA GLU A 290 21.45 5.91 32.35
C GLU A 290 20.47 6.62 31.41
N VAL A 291 20.35 7.95 31.54
CA VAL A 291 19.52 8.78 30.66
C VAL A 291 20.00 8.71 29.20
N ARG A 292 21.33 8.77 28.96
CA ARG A 292 21.89 8.67 27.61
C ARG A 292 21.77 7.27 27.01
N ALA A 293 21.91 6.23 27.82
CA ALA A 293 21.71 4.85 27.38
C ALA A 293 20.28 4.66 26.90
N THR A 294 19.30 5.11 27.70
CA THR A 294 17.88 5.07 27.35
C THR A 294 17.60 5.87 26.06
N GLU A 295 18.13 7.09 25.94
CA GLU A 295 17.97 7.89 24.71
C GLU A 295 18.52 7.17 23.47
N LYS A 296 19.67 6.50 23.62
CA LYS A 296 20.31 5.75 22.53
C LYS A 296 19.45 4.57 22.08
N VAL A 297 18.90 3.79 23.01
CA VAL A 297 18.03 2.65 22.68
C VAL A 297 16.77 3.12 21.95
N LEU A 298 16.12 4.19 22.43
CA LEU A 298 14.94 4.77 21.76
C LEU A 298 15.27 5.32 20.37
N GLY A 299 16.46 5.92 20.20
CA GLY A 299 16.96 6.37 18.90
C GLY A 299 17.14 5.21 17.91
N ASN A 300 17.72 4.10 18.37
CA ASN A 300 17.93 2.91 17.54
C ASN A 300 16.60 2.23 17.18
N ALA A 301 15.69 2.07 18.14
CA ALA A 301 14.37 1.48 17.90
C ALA A 301 13.55 2.31 16.90
N SER A 302 13.62 3.65 17.02
CA SER A 302 13.00 4.55 16.04
C SER A 302 13.58 4.37 14.65
N GLN A 303 14.89 4.17 14.52
CA GLN A 303 15.57 3.98 13.24
C GLN A 303 15.13 2.68 12.56
N VAL A 304 15.02 1.58 13.32
CA VAL A 304 14.54 0.29 12.79
C VAL A 304 13.11 0.40 12.29
N LEU A 305 12.22 1.06 13.05
CA LEU A 305 10.84 1.29 12.61
C LEU A 305 10.78 2.12 11.31
N VAL A 306 11.62 3.14 11.19
CA VAL A 306 11.73 3.96 9.97
C VAL A 306 12.29 3.16 8.79
N ASP A 307 13.31 2.33 9.00
CA ASP A 307 13.91 1.52 7.94
C ASP A 307 12.96 0.42 7.46
N ARG A 308 12.12 -0.08 8.36
CA ARG A 308 11.06 -1.03 8.04
C ARG A 308 9.92 -0.39 7.25
N LEU A 309 9.52 0.82 7.61
CA LEU A 309 8.61 1.64 6.80
C LEU A 309 9.18 1.84 5.39
N ARG A 310 10.46 2.20 5.30
CA ARG A 310 11.15 2.33 3.99
C ARG A 310 11.19 1.02 3.22
N ALA A 311 11.38 -0.12 3.90
CA ALA A 311 11.37 -1.44 3.26
C ALA A 311 9.99 -1.78 2.70
N ALA A 312 8.92 -1.60 3.50
CA ALA A 312 7.54 -1.82 3.06
C ALA A 312 7.17 -0.92 1.87
N ILE A 313 7.61 0.34 1.89
CA ILE A 313 7.45 1.26 0.76
C ILE A 313 8.20 0.76 -0.47
N ARG A 314 9.43 0.26 -0.32
CA ARG A 314 10.23 -0.28 -1.44
C ARG A 314 9.66 -1.58 -2.02
N GLU A 315 9.06 -2.41 -1.20
CA GLU A 315 8.46 -3.68 -1.63
C GLU A 315 7.20 -3.40 -2.47
N LEU A 316 6.33 -2.52 -1.97
CA LEU A 316 5.21 -1.95 -2.72
C LEU A 316 5.67 -1.32 -4.05
N GLN A 317 6.80 -0.60 -4.06
CA GLN A 317 7.39 -0.02 -5.27
C GLN A 317 7.87 -1.08 -6.27
N LEU A 318 8.50 -2.16 -5.81
CA LEU A 318 9.01 -3.23 -6.68
C LEU A 318 7.87 -4.03 -7.31
N ASP A 319 6.79 -4.25 -6.59
CA ASP A 319 5.64 -4.99 -7.10
C ASP A 319 4.80 -4.15 -8.06
N MET A 320 4.63 -2.85 -7.82
CA MET A 320 4.03 -1.94 -8.81
C MET A 320 4.89 -1.75 -10.07
N LEU A 321 6.23 -1.72 -9.94
CA LEU A 321 7.14 -1.66 -11.09
C LEU A 321 7.13 -2.97 -11.90
N ARG A 322 7.02 -4.12 -11.25
CA ARG A 322 6.88 -5.41 -11.94
C ARG A 322 5.59 -5.52 -12.74
N GLN A 323 4.52 -4.84 -12.31
CA GLN A 323 3.23 -4.82 -13.02
C GLN A 323 3.15 -3.78 -14.14
N SER A 324 3.78 -2.60 -13.98
CA SER A 324 3.86 -1.60 -15.07
C SER A 324 4.93 -1.91 -16.13
N SER A 325 5.79 -2.88 -15.85
CA SER A 325 6.86 -3.37 -16.73
C SER A 325 6.58 -4.78 -17.22
N ASP A 326 5.43 -5.02 -17.86
CA ASP A 326 5.39 -6.14 -18.80
C ASP A 326 6.51 -5.89 -19.83
N PRO A 327 7.51 -6.79 -19.97
CA PRO A 327 8.55 -6.57 -20.97
C PRO A 327 7.84 -6.54 -22.32
N PRO A 328 8.01 -5.49 -23.15
CA PRO A 328 7.45 -5.47 -24.49
C PRO A 328 7.83 -6.79 -25.16
N GLU A 329 6.89 -7.49 -25.83
CA GLU A 329 7.14 -8.82 -26.42
C GLU A 329 8.47 -8.91 -27.23
N GLN A 330 8.92 -7.76 -27.74
CA GLN A 330 10.21 -7.56 -28.39
C GLN A 330 11.43 -7.96 -27.54
N TYR A 331 11.38 -7.89 -26.20
CA TYR A 331 12.45 -8.31 -25.29
C TYR A 331 12.45 -9.82 -25.03
N ARG A 332 11.28 -10.49 -24.94
CA ARG A 332 11.22 -11.97 -24.86
C ARG A 332 11.92 -12.60 -26.06
N SER A 333 11.61 -12.11 -27.27
CA SER A 333 12.25 -12.62 -28.50
C SER A 333 13.76 -12.37 -28.58
N GLN A 334 14.27 -11.32 -27.93
CA GLN A 334 15.69 -10.99 -27.90
C GLN A 334 16.45 -11.80 -26.86
N VAL A 335 15.83 -12.07 -25.71
CA VAL A 335 16.38 -12.93 -24.65
C VAL A 335 16.39 -14.38 -25.10
N GLU A 336 15.33 -14.87 -25.73
CA GLU A 336 15.28 -16.20 -26.34
C GLU A 336 16.38 -16.36 -27.40
N LYS A 337 16.52 -15.40 -28.32
CA LYS A 337 17.61 -15.40 -29.32
C LYS A 337 19.01 -15.30 -28.69
N TYR A 338 19.15 -14.66 -27.53
CA TYR A 338 20.42 -14.57 -26.81
C TYR A 338 20.79 -15.92 -26.17
N PHE A 339 19.83 -16.60 -25.56
CA PHE A 339 20.04 -17.95 -24.98
C PHE A 339 20.17 -19.04 -26.05
N GLU A 340 19.46 -18.91 -27.18
CA GLU A 340 19.60 -19.79 -28.34
C GLU A 340 21.02 -19.68 -28.93
N LYS A 341 21.55 -18.46 -29.10
CA LYS A 341 22.95 -18.24 -29.52
C LYS A 341 23.99 -18.72 -28.52
N LEU A 342 23.73 -18.63 -27.21
CA LEU A 342 24.61 -19.18 -26.18
C LEU A 342 24.60 -20.72 -26.20
N SER A 343 23.45 -21.33 -26.50
CA SER A 343 23.33 -22.79 -26.62
C SER A 343 24.01 -23.33 -27.89
N GLU A 344 23.93 -22.60 -29.00
CA GLU A 344 24.64 -22.93 -30.25
C GLU A 344 26.16 -22.70 -30.13
N ALA A 345 26.59 -21.64 -29.42
CA ALA A 345 28.00 -21.39 -29.15
C ALA A 345 28.61 -22.39 -28.15
N GLY A 346 27.81 -22.95 -27.24
CA GLY A 346 28.22 -24.01 -26.31
C GLY A 346 28.21 -25.43 -26.92
N ALA A 347 27.36 -25.68 -27.92
CA ALA A 347 27.28 -26.98 -28.61
C ALA A 347 28.37 -27.17 -29.69
N GLY A 348 29.12 -26.12 -30.04
CA GLY A 348 30.25 -26.17 -30.98
C GLY A 348 31.62 -26.49 -30.34
N SER A 349 31.69 -26.62 -29.01
CA SER A 349 32.91 -27.07 -28.30
C SER A 349 32.66 -28.42 -27.64
N SER A 350 32.70 -29.48 -28.43
CA SER A 350 32.86 -30.86 -27.97
C SER A 350 33.78 -31.59 -28.94
#